data_AF-A0A382DZ11-F1
#
_entry.id   AF-A0A382DZ11-F1
#
_cell.length_a   1.000
_cell.length_b   1.000
_cell.length_c   1.000
_cell.angle_alpha   90.00
_cell.angle_beta   90.00
_cell.angle_gamma   90.00
#
_symmetry.space_group_name_H-M   'P 1'
#
loop_
_entity.id
_entity.type
_entity.pdbx_description
1 polymer ?
#
loop_
_entity_poly.entity_id
_entity_poly.type
_entity_poly.pdbx_seq_one_letter_code
_entity_poly.pdbx_strand_id
1 'polypeptide(L)'
;MIINTNTTAVRASRLLSESSVKLGESLARLSSGSKIVNASDDAAGLAQVLKLDAQLKRTGAASANVGNAISFSQTQDGFLQKVQTALERMSELTVLSQDVTKSNTDRSNYSVEFTQLQNYISDIGTKKFNDVTLFTSSGN
;
A
#
# COMPACT_ATOMS: atom_id res chain seq x y z
N MET A 1 32.86 -57.82 -41.27
CA MET A 1 32.22 -56.56 -41.70
C MET A 1 30.72 -56.73 -41.48
N ILE A 2 30.13 -56.02 -40.53
CA ILE A 2 28.71 -56.20 -40.16
C ILE A 2 27.90 -55.28 -41.08
N ILE A 3 27.24 -55.85 -42.09
CA ILE A 3 26.45 -55.09 -43.09
C ILE A 3 25.09 -54.65 -42.51
N ASN A 4 24.66 -55.28 -41.41
CA ASN A 4 23.29 -55.14 -40.89
C ASN A 4 23.12 -54.04 -39.81
N THR A 5 24.20 -53.46 -39.28
CA THR A 5 24.11 -52.40 -38.27
C THR A 5 25.19 -51.36 -38.50
N ASN A 6 24.77 -50.16 -38.91
CA ASN A 6 25.66 -49.04 -39.17
C ASN A 6 25.87 -48.22 -37.88
N THR A 7 26.92 -48.55 -37.13
CA THR A 7 27.22 -47.92 -35.84
C THR A 7 27.60 -46.44 -35.96
N THR A 8 28.16 -45.98 -37.08
CA THR A 8 28.48 -44.56 -37.30
C THR A 8 27.21 -43.75 -37.57
N ALA A 9 26.27 -44.30 -38.37
CA ALA A 9 24.96 -43.69 -38.57
C ALA A 9 24.14 -43.62 -37.27
N VAL A 10 24.17 -44.68 -36.44
CA VAL A 10 23.50 -44.67 -35.12
C VAL A 10 24.10 -43.62 -34.19
N ARG A 11 25.42 -43.45 -34.16
CA ARG A 11 26.09 -42.39 -33.38
C ARG A 11 25.71 -40.99 -33.89
N ALA A 12 25.71 -40.79 -35.21
CA ALA A 12 25.30 -39.51 -35.81
C ALA A 12 23.84 -39.17 -35.49
N SER A 13 22.94 -40.16 -35.57
CA SER A 13 21.52 -40.00 -35.21
C SER A 13 21.33 -39.65 -33.74
N ARG A 14 22.08 -40.30 -32.82
CA ARG A 14 22.07 -39.97 -31.40
C ARG A 14 22.55 -38.54 -31.12
N LEU A 15 23.69 -38.14 -31.71
CA LEU A 15 24.23 -36.77 -31.56
C LEU A 15 23.28 -35.71 -32.12
N LEU A 16 22.63 -36.01 -33.25
CA LEU A 16 21.59 -35.14 -33.82
C LEU A 16 20.42 -34.99 -32.85
N SER A 17 19.92 -36.09 -32.28
CA SER A 17 18.84 -36.07 -31.29
C SER A 17 19.21 -35.27 -30.05
N GLU A 18 20.42 -35.44 -29.51
CA GLU A 18 20.93 -34.65 -28.37
C GLU A 18 21.03 -33.16 -28.71
N SER A 19 21.47 -32.82 -29.93
CA SER A 19 21.53 -31.44 -30.42
C SER A 19 20.15 -30.79 -30.57
N SER A 20 19.18 -31.54 -31.13
CA SER A 20 17.79 -31.08 -31.26
C SER A 20 17.13 -30.79 -29.91
N VAL A 21 17.38 -31.61 -28.88
CA VAL A 21 16.87 -31.37 -27.51
C VAL A 21 17.45 -30.08 -26.93
N LYS A 22 18.78 -29.89 -27.00
CA LYS A 22 19.45 -28.67 -26.51
C LYS A 22 19.00 -27.40 -27.23
N LEU A 23 18.74 -27.50 -28.54
CA LEU A 23 18.18 -26.40 -29.32
C LEU A 23 16.76 -26.06 -28.83
N GLY A 24 15.93 -27.06 -28.57
CA GLY A 24 14.58 -26.89 -28.01
C GLY A 24 14.59 -26.18 -26.66
N GLU A 25 15.48 -26.59 -25.74
CA GLU A 25 15.66 -25.92 -24.43
C GLU A 25 16.10 -24.46 -24.59
N SER A 26 17.05 -24.20 -25.50
CA SER A 26 17.55 -22.85 -25.76
C SER A 26 16.45 -21.95 -26.32
N LEU A 27 15.62 -22.49 -27.23
CA LEU A 27 14.48 -21.79 -27.78
C LEU A 27 13.40 -21.52 -26.71
N ALA A 28 13.16 -22.46 -25.80
CA ALA A 28 12.21 -22.28 -24.70
C ALA A 28 12.68 -21.19 -23.70
N ARG A 29 13.98 -21.13 -23.40
CA ARG A 29 14.58 -20.03 -22.61
C ARG A 29 14.46 -18.70 -23.33
N LEU A 30 14.74 -18.67 -24.63
CA LEU A 30 14.61 -17.45 -25.43
C LEU A 30 13.16 -16.96 -25.49
N SER A 31 12.20 -17.87 -25.73
CA SER A 31 10.78 -17.54 -25.84
C SER A 31 10.16 -17.11 -24.51
N SER A 32 10.64 -17.65 -23.38
CA SER A 32 10.16 -17.28 -22.06
C SER A 32 10.87 -16.05 -21.49
N GLY A 33 12.05 -15.72 -22.00
CA GLY A 33 12.94 -14.70 -21.43
C GLY A 33 13.51 -15.08 -20.05
N SER A 34 13.24 -16.29 -19.55
CA SER A 34 13.73 -16.79 -18.26
C SER A 34 14.85 -17.80 -18.47
N LYS A 35 15.89 -17.69 -17.64
CA LYS A 35 16.98 -18.69 -17.59
C LYS A 35 16.47 -20.05 -17.08
N ILE A 36 15.52 -20.05 -16.14
CA ILE A 36 14.94 -21.26 -15.54
C ILE A 36 13.54 -21.43 -16.13
N VAL A 37 13.36 -22.45 -16.98
CA VAL A 37 12.08 -22.75 -17.65
C VAL A 37 11.39 -23.93 -16.98
N ASN A 38 12.16 -24.95 -16.59
CA ASN A 38 11.67 -26.13 -15.88
C ASN A 38 12.22 -26.16 -14.45
N ALA A 39 11.41 -26.64 -13.50
CA ALA A 39 11.86 -26.88 -12.12
C ALA A 39 12.99 -27.93 -12.03
N SER A 40 13.08 -28.81 -13.03
CA SER A 40 14.11 -29.83 -13.14
C SER A 40 15.50 -29.28 -13.50
N ASP A 41 15.58 -28.08 -14.12
CA ASP A 41 16.85 -27.48 -14.55
C ASP A 41 17.66 -26.93 -13.35
N ASP A 42 16.96 -26.31 -12.38
CA ASP A 42 17.53 -25.76 -11.15
C ASP A 42 16.44 -25.56 -10.09
N ALA A 43 16.18 -26.60 -9.30
CA ALA A 43 15.14 -26.58 -8.27
C ALA A 43 15.45 -25.58 -7.13
N ALA A 44 16.73 -25.41 -6.78
CA ALA A 44 17.15 -24.49 -5.72
C ALA A 44 17.05 -23.03 -6.17
N GLY A 45 17.50 -22.73 -7.38
CA GLY A 45 17.37 -21.41 -8.01
C GLY A 45 15.91 -21.03 -8.19
N LEU A 46 15.05 -21.95 -8.66
CA LEU A 46 13.62 -21.72 -8.78
C LEU A 46 12.97 -21.44 -7.42
N ALA A 47 13.30 -22.22 -6.39
CA ALA A 47 12.75 -22.01 -5.04
C ALA A 47 13.10 -20.63 -4.48
N GLN A 48 14.33 -20.16 -4.68
CA GLN A 48 14.74 -18.82 -4.27
C GLN A 48 14.02 -17.72 -5.07
N VAL A 49 13.85 -17.90 -6.38
CA VAL A 49 13.10 -16.95 -7.23
C VAL A 49 11.64 -16.86 -6.79
N LEU A 50 10.97 -17.99 -6.51
CA LEU A 50 9.60 -18.00 -6.01
C LEU A 50 9.47 -17.31 -4.65
N LYS A 51 10.47 -17.48 -3.77
CA LYS A 51 10.53 -16.77 -2.49
C LYS A 51 10.66 -15.25 -2.69
N LEU A 52 11.48 -14.81 -3.65
CA LEU A 52 11.64 -13.40 -3.99
C LEU A 52 10.36 -12.83 -4.62
N ASP A 53 9.70 -13.55 -5.52
CA ASP A 53 8.41 -13.14 -6.11
C ASP A 53 7.32 -13.00 -5.02
N ALA A 54 7.25 -13.96 -4.09
CA ALA A 54 6.36 -13.86 -2.94
C ALA A 54 6.71 -12.66 -2.03
N GLN A 55 8.00 -12.35 -1.87
CA GLN A 55 8.42 -11.16 -1.13
C GLN A 55 8.03 -9.87 -1.86
N LEU A 56 8.23 -9.79 -3.18
CA LEU A 56 7.82 -8.64 -3.99
C LEU A 56 6.32 -8.38 -3.88
N LYS A 57 5.50 -9.42 -3.98
CA LYS A 57 4.04 -9.31 -3.80
C LYS A 57 3.66 -8.81 -2.41
N ARG A 58 4.32 -9.32 -1.37
CA ARG A 58 4.13 -8.84 0.01
C ARG A 58 4.55 -7.38 0.19
N THR A 59 5.69 -6.98 -0.37
CA THR A 59 6.14 -5.59 -0.33
C THR A 59 5.18 -4.66 -1.09
N GLY A 60 4.63 -5.11 -2.23
CA GLY A 60 3.61 -4.36 -2.96
C GLY A 60 2.36 -4.12 -2.12
N ALA A 61 1.86 -5.15 -1.43
CA ALA A 61 0.74 -5.02 -0.50
C ALA A 61 1.07 -4.10 0.70
N ALA A 62 2.28 -4.22 1.26
CA ALA A 62 2.75 -3.34 2.34
C ALA A 62 2.82 -1.87 1.90
N SER A 63 3.28 -1.61 0.67
CA SER A 63 3.32 -0.26 0.10
C SER A 63 1.92 0.34 -0.04
N ALA A 64 0.94 -0.45 -0.51
CA ALA A 64 -0.45 -0.01 -0.56
C ALA A 64 -1.01 0.32 0.85
N ASN A 65 -0.68 -0.50 1.85
CA ASN A 65 -1.07 -0.24 3.24
C ASN A 65 -0.43 1.05 3.79
N VAL A 66 0.83 1.33 3.47
CA VAL A 66 1.49 2.59 3.83
C VAL A 66 0.80 3.77 3.15
N GLY A 67 0.41 3.64 1.88
CA GLY A 67 -0.40 4.64 1.18
C GLY A 67 -1.70 4.96 1.90
N ASN A 68 -2.43 3.93 2.35
CA ASN A 68 -3.66 4.10 3.13
C ASN A 68 -3.39 4.77 4.49
N ALA A 69 -2.30 4.42 5.16
CA ALA A 69 -1.90 5.04 6.44
C ALA A 69 -1.57 6.54 6.26
N ILE A 70 -0.92 6.90 5.15
CA ILE A 70 -0.67 8.31 4.79
C ILE A 70 -1.99 9.05 4.56
N SER A 71 -2.90 8.49 3.78
CA SER A 71 -4.21 9.10 3.53
C SER A 71 -5.04 9.26 4.82
N PHE A 72 -4.95 8.28 5.72
CA PHE A 72 -5.56 8.35 7.04
C PHE A 72 -4.96 9.51 7.86
N SER A 73 -3.64 9.60 7.95
CA SER A 73 -2.93 10.69 8.66
C SER A 73 -3.24 12.07 8.07
N GLN A 74 -3.27 12.20 6.74
CA GLN A 74 -3.63 13.45 6.07
C GLN A 74 -5.07 13.88 6.38
N THR A 75 -5.98 12.92 6.49
CA THR A 75 -7.37 13.18 6.90
C THR A 75 -7.45 13.65 8.35
N GLN A 76 -6.64 13.06 9.25
CA GLN A 76 -6.50 13.53 10.62
C GLN A 76 -5.97 14.98 10.67
N ASP A 77 -4.88 15.27 9.95
CA ASP A 77 -4.28 16.61 9.90
C ASP A 77 -5.26 17.65 9.36
N GLY A 78 -5.97 17.34 8.28
CA GLY A 78 -6.99 18.22 7.72
C GLY A 78 -8.13 18.52 8.69
N PHE A 79 -8.55 17.53 9.49
CA PHE A 79 -9.53 17.74 10.54
C PHE A 79 -8.98 18.60 11.69
N LEU A 80 -7.75 18.34 12.14
CA LEU A 80 -7.11 19.13 13.21
C LEU A 80 -6.91 20.60 12.80
N GLN A 81 -6.65 20.88 11.52
CA GLN A 81 -6.63 22.26 11.03
C GLN A 81 -8.00 22.96 11.21
N LYS A 82 -9.12 22.25 11.02
CA LYS A 82 -10.46 22.81 11.28
C LYS A 82 -10.71 23.04 12.76
N VAL A 83 -10.24 22.13 13.62
CA VAL A 83 -10.28 22.31 15.08
C VAL A 83 -9.48 23.54 15.49
N GLN A 84 -8.28 23.74 14.92
CA GLN A 84 -7.47 24.93 15.19
C GLN A 84 -8.24 26.22 14.84
N THR A 85 -8.81 26.31 13.63
CA THR A 85 -9.60 27.49 13.24
C THR A 85 -10.81 27.71 14.15
N ALA A 86 -11.46 26.64 14.61
CA ALA A 86 -12.56 26.74 15.57
C ALA A 86 -12.10 27.30 16.93
N LEU A 87 -10.94 26.85 17.44
CA LEU A 87 -10.34 27.37 18.68
C LEU A 87 -9.93 28.84 18.56
N GLU A 88 -9.35 29.24 17.42
CA GLU A 88 -9.03 30.64 17.13
C GLU A 88 -10.30 31.51 17.16
N ARG A 89 -11.40 31.04 16.53
CA ARG A 89 -12.69 31.72 16.58
C ARG A 89 -13.27 31.79 17.99
N MET A 90 -13.18 30.72 18.78
CA MET A 90 -13.59 30.72 20.19
C MET A 90 -12.81 31.76 21.02
N SER A 91 -11.51 31.92 20.75
CA SER A 91 -10.68 32.95 21.38
C SER A 91 -11.14 34.36 21.00
N GLU A 92 -11.44 34.60 19.72
CA GLU A 92 -11.99 35.87 19.24
C GLU A 92 -13.33 36.21 19.92
N LEU A 93 -14.26 35.25 19.98
CA LEU A 93 -15.55 35.40 20.66
C LEU A 93 -15.38 35.75 22.14
N THR A 94 -14.37 35.16 22.79
CA THR A 94 -14.07 35.44 24.21
C THR A 94 -13.63 36.89 24.40
N VAL A 95 -12.80 37.44 23.52
CA VAL A 95 -12.38 38.84 23.55
C VAL A 95 -13.55 39.77 23.24
N LEU A 96 -14.34 39.44 22.21
CA LEU A 96 -15.54 40.20 21.83
C LEU A 96 -16.59 40.23 22.96
N SER A 97 -16.68 39.16 23.76
CA SER A 97 -17.60 39.10 24.92
C SER A 97 -17.15 39.98 26.09
N GLN A 98 -15.87 40.34 26.17
CA GLN A 98 -15.32 41.21 27.22
C GLN A 98 -15.42 42.70 26.87
N ASP A 99 -15.73 43.03 25.61
CA ASP A 99 -15.94 44.41 25.18
C ASP A 99 -17.21 44.99 25.85
N VAL A 100 -17.00 46.07 26.62
CA VAL A 100 -18.04 46.77 27.38
C VAL A 100 -19.03 47.52 26.50
N THR A 101 -18.73 47.72 25.21
CA THR A 101 -19.61 48.41 24.25
C THR A 101 -20.68 47.50 23.64
N LYS A 102 -20.61 46.19 23.88
CA LYS A 102 -21.54 45.19 23.33
C LYS A 102 -22.79 45.06 24.18
N SER A 103 -23.94 44.89 23.52
CA SER A 103 -25.21 44.68 24.23
C SER A 103 -25.26 43.28 24.87
N ASN A 104 -26.14 43.09 25.85
CA ASN A 104 -26.37 41.76 26.43
C ASN A 104 -26.86 40.73 25.41
N THR A 105 -27.60 41.18 24.38
CA THR A 105 -28.03 40.33 23.27
C THR A 105 -26.84 39.85 22.43
N ASP A 106 -25.88 40.73 22.13
CA ASP A 106 -24.67 40.37 21.38
C ASP A 106 -23.84 39.35 22.17
N ARG A 107 -23.67 39.57 23.48
CA ARG A 107 -22.94 38.64 24.37
C ARG A 107 -23.64 37.27 24.44
N SER A 108 -24.97 37.25 24.43
CA SER A 108 -25.74 36.01 24.36
C SER A 108 -25.49 35.26 23.04
N ASN A 109 -25.48 35.98 21.91
CA ASN A 109 -25.21 35.37 20.60
C ASN A 109 -23.79 34.80 20.51
N TYR A 110 -22.78 35.51 21.03
CA TYR A 110 -21.41 35.00 21.11
C TYR A 110 -21.31 33.73 21.95
N SER A 111 -22.03 33.67 23.08
CA SER A 111 -22.07 32.46 23.91
C SER A 111 -22.71 31.28 23.18
N VAL A 112 -23.77 31.51 22.39
CA VAL A 112 -24.39 30.45 21.59
C VAL A 112 -23.41 29.92 20.54
N GLU A 113 -22.71 30.79 19.83
CA GLU A 113 -21.68 30.39 18.85
C GLU A 113 -20.54 29.62 19.53
N PHE A 114 -20.07 30.09 20.68
CA PHE A 114 -19.01 29.44 21.45
C PHE A 114 -19.40 28.02 21.87
N THR A 115 -20.62 27.81 22.37
CA THR A 115 -21.12 26.47 22.74
C THR A 115 -21.24 25.56 21.52
N GLN A 116 -21.64 26.07 20.35
CA GLN A 116 -21.67 25.27 19.12
C GLN A 116 -20.27 24.82 18.71
N LEU A 117 -19.28 25.71 18.78
CA LEU A 117 -17.88 25.36 18.49
C LEU A 117 -17.32 24.36 19.50
N GLN A 118 -17.66 24.51 20.79
CA GLN A 118 -17.30 23.54 21.83
C GLN A 118 -17.87 22.15 21.53
N ASN A 119 -19.15 22.08 21.15
CA ASN A 119 -19.79 20.82 20.76
C ASN A 119 -19.15 20.20 19.52
N TYR A 120 -18.80 21.01 18.52
CA TYR A 120 -18.10 20.55 17.33
C TYR A 120 -16.74 19.92 17.66
N ILE A 121 -15.96 20.55 18.54
CA ILE A 121 -14.65 20.02 18.99
C ILE A 121 -14.84 18.75 19.82
N SER A 122 -15.86 18.70 20.70
CA SER A 122 -16.17 17.50 21.48
C SER A 122 -16.57 16.30 20.61
N ASP A 123 -17.04 16.53 19.39
CA ASP A 123 -17.43 15.51 18.41
C ASP A 123 -16.23 14.93 17.62
N ILE A 124 -14.99 15.29 17.98
CA ILE A 124 -13.77 14.78 17.31
C ILE A 124 -13.67 13.25 17.31
N GLY A 125 -14.13 12.60 18.38
CA GLY A 125 -14.04 11.14 18.54
C GLY A 125 -14.98 10.34 17.64
N THR A 126 -16.00 10.97 17.04
CA THR A 126 -16.99 10.27 16.19
C THR A 126 -16.60 10.27 14.70
N LYS A 127 -15.60 11.07 14.31
CA LYS A 127 -15.16 11.20 12.92
C LYS A 127 -14.43 9.95 12.46
N LYS A 128 -14.70 9.53 11.22
CA LYS A 128 -14.21 8.26 10.67
C LYS A 128 -13.63 8.43 9.27
N PHE A 129 -12.63 7.60 8.97
CA PHE A 129 -12.13 7.33 7.63
C PHE A 129 -12.28 5.84 7.37
N ASN A 130 -13.07 5.48 6.34
CA ASN A 130 -13.32 4.08 5.98
C ASN A 130 -13.76 3.22 7.19
N ASP A 131 -14.76 3.71 7.93
CA ASP A 131 -15.28 3.13 9.19
C ASP A 131 -14.31 3.04 10.38
N VAL A 132 -13.04 3.40 10.21
CA VAL A 132 -12.05 3.52 11.29
C VAL A 132 -12.15 4.92 11.90
N THR A 133 -12.29 5.01 13.21
CA THR A 133 -12.32 6.30 13.92
C THR A 133 -10.98 7.02 13.81
N LEU A 134 -11.03 8.32 13.51
CA LEU A 134 -9.84 9.14 13.32
C LEU A 134 -9.11 9.38 14.65
N PHE A 135 -9.85 9.61 15.72
CA PHE A 135 -9.30 9.95 17.04
C PHE A 135 -9.97 9.07 18.10
N THR A 136 -9.43 7.87 18.26
CA THR A 136 -9.86 6.93 19.30
C THR A 136 -8.94 7.03 20.50
N SER A 137 -9.48 6.96 21.71
CA SER A 137 -8.70 6.90 22.96
C SER A 137 -8.15 5.51 23.28
N SER A 138 -8.21 4.55 22.34
CA SER A 138 -7.65 3.22 22.55
C SER A 138 -6.17 3.23 22.19
N GLY A 139 -5.37 3.75 23.11
CA GLY A 139 -3.95 3.41 23.18
C GLY A 139 -3.81 1.97 23.66
N ASN A 140 -3.41 1.11 22.74
CA ASN A 140 -2.56 -0.06 22.98
C ASN A 140 -1.72 -0.27 21.71
#